data_AF-A0A8S3R2J6-F1
#
_entry.id   AF-A0A8S3R2J6-F1
#
_cell.length_a   1.000
_cell.length_b   1.000
_cell.length_c   1.000
_cell.angle_alpha   90.00
_cell.angle_beta   90.00
_cell.angle_gamma   90.00
#
_symmetry.space_group_name_H-M   'P 1'
#
loop_
_entity.id
_entity.type
_entity.pdbx_description
1 polymer ?
#
loop_
_entity_poly.entity_id
_entity_poly.type
_entity_poly.pdbx_seq_one_letter_code
_entity_poly.pdbx_strand_id
1 'polypeptide(L)'
;MATSNKDFCHLCCDDGTSTEAVTWCTECDVFLCADCGKHHKKSRLSRDHKTMSTEDYHKLPKLMQEFSVNCHYHRKKFEIYCPFHDCPCCIQCITDKHKKCQEMKPLSDILKQFKSSASVHHLEKEMDNVKENFKTMIKYLIDRLSISNDQKIKGLYEIQSVRSQIDAFLNKLEQNIIDDLEFQHSKLTSKTNILLIQLHQQTEKISQLQNQFSKITQYATELQMYVSLREIEKTTSKAAQYIEDLKNGDNFDEKCLEVTISSELQSILKDVKSFGDIKTKSRPYTIQVKAGRKDQAQFLVPIIPAIEQIKPAMQRPLTIPVNMNYEYMFACRILPDNTYLVLNGDYYYKYLALFSNDGIFLRVVVNLDSSSLDVCFVRNKTVAVTLGIDNQIAVVNVERNKIVKKI
;
A
#
# COMPACT_ATOMS: atom_id res chain seq x y z
N MET A 1 18.12 34.00 0.15
CA MET A 1 19.17 35.03 0.00
C MET A 1 20.16 34.51 -1.02
N ALA A 2 20.13 35.05 -2.24
CA ALA A 2 21.04 34.67 -3.32
C ALA A 2 22.40 35.29 -3.02
N THR A 3 23.39 34.46 -2.68
CA THR A 3 24.79 34.88 -2.67
C THR A 3 25.15 35.21 -4.11
N SER A 4 25.31 36.50 -4.42
CA SER A 4 25.87 36.98 -5.69
C SER A 4 27.28 36.39 -5.80
N ASN A 5 27.42 35.32 -6.58
CA ASN A 5 28.70 34.77 -6.95
C ASN A 5 29.29 35.77 -7.95
N LYS A 6 30.14 36.67 -7.47
CA LYS A 6 30.76 37.68 -8.33
C LYS A 6 31.94 37.06 -9.03
N ASP A 7 31.82 36.82 -10.33
CA ASP A 7 32.94 36.44 -11.17
C ASP A 7 33.78 37.67 -11.50
N PHE A 8 35.10 37.52 -11.51
CA PHE A 8 36.03 38.60 -11.83
C PHE A 8 36.62 38.42 -13.22
N CYS A 9 36.97 39.53 -13.86
CA CYS A 9 37.57 39.53 -15.19
C CYS A 9 38.97 38.90 -15.16
N HIS A 10 39.14 37.76 -15.85
CA HIS A 10 40.40 37.02 -15.87
C HIS A 10 41.56 37.87 -16.38
N LEU A 11 41.37 38.64 -17.47
CA LEU A 11 42.42 39.50 -18.04
C LEU A 11 42.82 40.64 -17.11
N CYS A 12 41.84 41.27 -16.46
CA CYS A 12 42.15 42.32 -15.49
C CYS A 12 42.90 41.74 -14.29
N CYS A 13 42.51 40.55 -13.83
CA CYS A 13 43.19 39.87 -12.72
C CYS A 13 44.63 39.51 -13.08
N ASP A 14 44.90 39.07 -14.31
CA ASP A 14 46.27 38.82 -14.81
C ASP A 14 47.11 40.11 -14.82
N ASP A 15 46.49 41.26 -15.10
CA ASP A 15 47.10 42.60 -15.04
C ASP A 15 47.13 43.20 -13.61
N GLY A 16 46.76 42.43 -12.57
CA GLY A 16 46.78 42.86 -11.17
C GLY A 16 45.60 43.75 -10.74
N THR A 17 44.54 43.84 -11.55
CA THR A 17 43.32 44.62 -11.26
C THR A 17 42.10 43.72 -11.09
N SER A 18 41.25 43.97 -10.10
CA SER A 18 40.06 43.13 -9.86
C SER A 18 38.80 43.86 -10.30
N THR A 19 38.40 43.68 -11.56
CA THR A 19 37.15 44.23 -12.09
C THR A 19 36.08 43.15 -12.21
N GLU A 20 34.83 43.49 -11.89
CA GLU A 20 33.71 42.55 -11.96
C GLU A 20 33.44 42.16 -13.43
N ALA A 21 33.31 40.86 -13.68
CA ALA A 21 32.98 40.35 -14.99
C ALA A 21 31.47 40.47 -15.26
N VAL A 22 31.14 40.89 -16.47
CA VAL A 22 29.75 40.99 -16.94
C VAL A 22 29.49 40.09 -18.14
N THR A 23 30.53 39.50 -18.71
CA THR A 23 30.45 38.67 -19.91
C THR A 23 31.31 37.42 -19.75
N TRP A 24 30.75 36.27 -20.09
CA TRP A 24 31.49 35.02 -20.24
C TRP A 24 31.58 34.62 -21.72
N CYS A 25 32.76 34.20 -22.15
CA CYS A 25 33.02 33.75 -23.52
C CYS A 25 33.09 32.22 -23.59
N THR A 26 32.10 31.60 -24.23
CA THR A 26 31.96 30.13 -24.33
C THR A 26 33.14 29.41 -24.97
N GLU A 27 33.82 30.06 -25.92
CA GLU A 27 34.90 29.46 -26.71
C GLU A 27 36.30 29.68 -26.12
N CYS A 28 36.43 30.70 -25.29
CA CYS A 28 37.67 31.00 -24.57
C CYS A 28 37.65 30.50 -23.13
N ASP A 29 36.46 30.18 -22.61
CA ASP A 29 36.25 29.76 -21.22
C ASP A 29 36.79 30.80 -20.22
N VAL A 30 36.47 32.08 -20.46
CA VAL A 30 36.95 33.21 -19.65
C VAL A 30 35.83 34.20 -19.33
N PHE A 31 35.94 34.77 -18.14
CA PHE A 31 35.13 35.89 -17.66
C PHE A 31 35.79 37.23 -17.98
N LEU A 32 35.00 38.18 -18.48
CA LEU A 32 35.42 39.47 -19.00
C LEU A 32 34.58 40.60 -18.39
N CYS A 33 35.23 41.70 -17.99
CA CYS A 33 34.54 42.95 -17.67
C CYS A 33 34.00 43.62 -18.94
N ALA A 34 33.22 44.69 -18.79
CA ALA A 34 32.58 45.37 -19.91
C ALA A 34 33.58 45.83 -20.99
N ASP A 35 34.75 46.31 -20.58
CA ASP A 35 35.77 46.82 -21.51
C ASP A 35 36.56 45.69 -22.15
N CYS A 36 36.99 44.68 -21.39
CA CYS A 36 37.64 43.49 -21.96
C CYS A 36 36.71 42.75 -22.91
N GLY A 37 35.42 42.65 -22.61
CA GLY A 37 34.41 42.07 -23.50
C GLY A 37 34.25 42.83 -24.82
N LYS A 38 34.22 44.17 -24.77
CA LYS A 38 34.19 45.02 -25.98
C LYS A 38 35.43 44.84 -26.84
N HIS A 39 36.62 44.81 -26.22
CA HIS A 39 37.88 44.62 -26.95
C HIS A 39 37.97 43.21 -27.55
N HIS A 40 37.53 42.20 -26.80
CA HIS A 40 37.42 40.81 -27.27
C HIS A 40 36.57 40.72 -28.53
N LYS A 41 35.42 41.40 -28.57
CA LYS A 41 34.56 41.44 -29.76
C LYS A 41 35.12 42.28 -30.91
N LYS A 42 36.05 43.21 -30.67
CA LYS A 42 36.71 44.00 -31.71
C LYS A 42 37.92 43.27 -32.31
N SER A 43 38.51 42.33 -31.59
CA SER A 43 39.67 41.56 -32.04
C SER A 43 39.31 40.67 -33.22
N ARG A 44 40.18 40.63 -34.24
CA ARG A 44 40.01 39.74 -35.41
C ARG A 44 39.93 38.27 -35.01
N LEU A 45 40.56 37.88 -33.90
CA LEU A 45 40.65 36.49 -33.46
C LEU A 45 39.44 36.02 -32.64
N SER A 46 38.66 36.93 -32.06
CA SER A 46 37.58 36.56 -31.13
C SER A 46 36.26 37.31 -31.35
N ARG A 47 36.17 38.14 -32.41
CA ARG A 47 34.94 38.83 -32.82
C ARG A 47 33.75 37.89 -32.98
N ASP A 48 34.00 36.70 -33.52
CA ASP A 48 32.96 35.73 -33.86
C ASP A 48 32.65 34.76 -32.71
N HIS A 49 33.39 34.82 -31.58
CA HIS A 49 33.15 33.93 -30.44
C HIS A 49 31.79 34.18 -29.80
N LYS A 50 31.09 33.13 -29.37
CA LYS A 50 29.83 33.28 -28.64
C LYS A 50 30.05 33.70 -27.18
N THR A 51 29.35 34.75 -26.79
CA THR A 51 29.43 35.36 -25.45
C THR A 51 28.04 35.48 -24.85
N MET A 52 27.93 35.37 -23.52
CA MET A 52 26.70 35.59 -22.76
C MET A 52 26.99 36.38 -21.47
N SER A 53 25.96 36.86 -20.78
CA SER A 53 26.13 37.52 -19.49
C SER A 53 26.58 36.51 -18.41
N THR A 54 27.25 36.99 -17.36
CA THR A 54 27.58 36.17 -16.18
C THR A 54 26.32 35.66 -15.47
N GLU A 55 25.26 36.48 -15.43
CA GLU A 55 23.95 36.08 -14.91
C GLU A 55 23.34 34.89 -15.68
N ASP A 56 23.45 34.89 -17.01
CA ASP A 56 22.93 33.79 -17.84
C ASP A 56 23.81 32.55 -17.75
N TYR A 57 25.12 32.71 -17.60
CA TYR A 57 26.04 31.61 -17.32
C TYR A 57 25.66 30.87 -16.03
N HIS A 58 25.35 31.59 -14.94
CA HIS A 58 24.94 30.96 -13.68
C HIS A 58 23.59 30.25 -13.74
N LYS A 59 22.75 30.56 -14.73
CA LYS A 59 21.48 29.83 -14.99
C LYS A 59 21.69 28.52 -15.75
N LEU A 60 22.88 28.27 -16.32
CA LEU A 60 23.19 27.03 -17.02
C LEU A 60 23.25 25.85 -16.04
N PRO A 61 23.01 24.60 -16.50
CA PRO A 61 23.25 23.42 -15.69
C PRO A 61 24.67 23.38 -15.13
N LYS A 62 24.85 22.97 -13.87
CA LYS A 62 26.19 22.87 -13.22
C LYS A 62 27.21 22.11 -14.05
N LEU A 63 26.78 21.02 -14.69
CA LEU A 63 27.61 20.22 -15.57
C LEU A 63 28.23 21.06 -16.71
N MET A 64 27.50 22.06 -17.23
CA MET A 64 28.02 22.97 -18.24
C MET A 64 28.92 24.06 -17.66
N GLN A 65 28.71 24.47 -16.41
CA GLN A 65 29.54 25.47 -15.74
C GLN A 65 30.93 24.89 -15.38
N GLU A 66 30.97 23.62 -14.98
CA GLU A 66 32.19 22.92 -14.57
C GLU A 66 32.97 22.32 -15.76
N PHE A 67 32.35 22.25 -16.94
CA PHE A 67 32.97 21.68 -18.13
C PHE A 67 33.98 22.64 -18.75
N SER A 68 35.25 22.24 -18.80
CA SER A 68 36.28 22.98 -19.53
C SER A 68 36.40 22.50 -20.96
N VAL A 69 36.56 23.44 -21.90
CA VAL A 69 36.87 23.15 -23.31
C VAL A 69 38.30 22.62 -23.52
N ASN A 70 39.12 22.69 -22.48
CA ASN A 70 40.51 22.25 -22.49
C ASN A 70 40.73 20.98 -21.68
N CYS A 71 41.64 20.13 -22.17
CA CYS A 71 42.10 18.95 -21.47
C CYS A 71 42.73 19.32 -20.12
N HIS A 72 42.24 18.75 -19.03
CA HIS A 72 42.78 18.98 -17.69
C HIS A 72 44.27 18.64 -17.55
N TYR A 73 44.76 17.61 -18.25
CA TYR A 73 46.14 17.16 -18.15
C TYR A 73 47.12 18.02 -18.95
N HIS A 74 46.69 18.50 -20.12
CA HIS A 74 47.58 19.14 -21.09
C HIS A 74 47.25 20.62 -21.36
N ARG A 75 46.13 21.11 -20.82
CA ARG A 75 45.61 22.47 -21.02
C ARG A 75 45.46 22.86 -22.49
N LYS A 76 45.19 21.87 -23.36
CA LYS A 76 44.96 22.05 -24.80
C LYS A 76 43.52 21.70 -25.16
N LYS A 77 42.98 22.34 -26.19
CA LYS A 77 41.61 22.11 -26.67
C LYS A 77 41.35 20.65 -27.00
N PHE A 78 40.14 20.20 -26.73
CA PHE A 78 39.66 18.90 -27.20
C PHE A 78 39.38 18.97 -28.70
N GLU A 79 40.01 18.07 -29.46
CA GLU A 79 39.90 18.03 -30.93
C GLU A 79 39.57 16.64 -31.45
N ILE A 80 39.76 15.61 -30.64
CA ILE A 80 39.67 14.21 -31.03
C ILE A 80 38.80 13.48 -30.01
N TYR A 81 38.09 12.44 -30.42
CA TYR A 81 37.27 11.62 -29.54
C TYR A 81 37.76 10.17 -29.59
N CYS A 82 37.78 9.54 -28.42
CA CYS A 82 38.15 8.14 -28.24
C CYS A 82 36.91 7.28 -28.06
N PRO A 83 36.51 6.44 -29.05
CA PRO A 83 35.36 5.55 -28.91
C PRO A 83 35.54 4.47 -27.83
N PHE A 84 36.78 4.02 -27.61
CA PHE A 84 37.08 2.98 -26.62
C PHE A 84 36.86 3.42 -25.17
N HIS A 85 37.08 4.70 -24.88
CA HIS A 85 36.95 5.26 -23.55
C HIS A 85 35.77 6.24 -23.44
N ASP A 86 35.00 6.40 -24.52
CA ASP A 86 33.87 7.33 -24.64
C ASP A 86 34.19 8.74 -24.10
N CYS A 87 35.30 9.33 -24.57
CA CYS A 87 35.76 10.62 -24.04
C CYS A 87 36.44 11.54 -25.06
N PRO A 88 36.30 12.87 -24.91
CA PRO A 88 37.05 13.84 -25.70
C PRO A 88 38.53 13.91 -25.26
N CYS A 89 39.42 14.09 -26.24
CA CYS A 89 40.87 14.06 -26.12
C CYS A 89 41.52 15.24 -26.86
N CYS A 90 42.61 15.77 -26.32
CA CYS A 90 43.50 16.65 -27.08
C CYS A 90 44.53 15.82 -27.86
N ILE A 91 45.24 16.43 -28.80
CA ILE A 91 46.24 15.73 -29.65
C ILE A 91 47.31 15.03 -28.80
N GLN A 92 47.74 15.62 -27.67
CA GLN A 92 48.73 15.02 -26.78
C GLN A 92 48.20 13.82 -25.99
N CYS A 93 46.89 13.70 -25.77
CA CYS A 93 46.32 12.53 -25.10
C CYS A 93 46.50 11.25 -25.92
N ILE A 94 46.56 11.36 -27.25
CA ILE A 94 46.76 10.21 -28.16
C ILE A 94 48.11 9.57 -27.91
N THR A 95 49.14 10.42 -27.85
CA THR A 95 50.53 9.98 -27.69
C THR A 95 50.91 9.75 -26.22
N ASP A 96 49.98 9.84 -25.28
CA ASP A 96 50.22 9.57 -23.86
C ASP A 96 49.32 8.42 -23.35
N LYS A 97 48.06 8.74 -23.02
CA LYS A 97 47.11 7.82 -22.39
C LYS A 97 46.36 6.92 -23.37
N HIS A 98 46.22 7.36 -24.62
CA HIS A 98 45.43 6.64 -25.61
C HIS A 98 46.27 5.99 -26.72
N LYS A 99 47.56 5.72 -26.46
CA LYS A 99 48.51 5.12 -27.43
C LYS A 99 48.03 3.81 -28.05
N LYS A 100 47.22 3.05 -27.29
CA LYS A 100 46.70 1.74 -27.69
C LYS A 100 45.27 1.81 -28.25
N CYS A 101 44.63 2.98 -28.21
CA CYS A 101 43.29 3.16 -28.77
C CYS A 101 43.38 3.32 -30.28
N GLN A 102 42.55 2.57 -31.00
CA GLN A 102 42.47 2.66 -32.47
C GLN A 102 41.27 3.52 -32.88
N GLU A 103 41.15 3.82 -34.17
CA GLU A 103 39.97 4.48 -34.76
C GLU A 103 39.52 5.78 -34.07
N MET A 104 40.49 6.59 -33.65
CA MET A 104 40.22 7.91 -33.10
C MET A 104 39.55 8.80 -34.15
N LYS A 105 38.47 9.50 -33.76
CA LYS A 105 37.68 10.33 -34.69
C LYS A 105 37.86 11.81 -34.38
N PRO A 106 37.93 12.69 -35.40
CA PRO A 106 37.86 14.12 -35.17
C PRO A 106 36.59 14.46 -34.39
N LEU A 107 36.72 15.22 -33.30
CA LEU A 107 35.59 15.61 -32.46
C LEU A 107 34.57 16.43 -33.26
N SER A 108 35.04 17.23 -34.22
CA SER A 108 34.19 17.98 -35.14
C SER A 108 33.22 17.09 -35.94
N ASP A 109 33.62 15.87 -36.31
CA ASP A 109 32.76 14.95 -37.06
C ASP A 109 31.62 14.38 -36.21
N ILE A 110 31.84 14.22 -34.91
CA ILE A 110 30.83 13.78 -33.95
C ILE A 110 29.87 14.93 -33.63
N LEU A 111 30.40 16.14 -33.49
CA LEU A 111 29.63 17.32 -33.08
C LEU A 111 28.75 17.91 -34.20
N LYS A 112 29.08 17.68 -35.48
CA LYS A 112 28.39 18.27 -36.65
C LYS A 112 26.87 18.05 -36.68
N GLN A 113 26.36 16.99 -36.05
CA GLN A 113 24.91 16.69 -35.99
C GLN A 113 24.44 16.21 -34.61
N PHE A 114 25.23 16.43 -33.56
CA PHE A 114 24.94 15.88 -32.24
C PHE A 114 23.61 16.38 -31.66
N LYS A 115 23.35 17.69 -31.81
CA LYS A 115 22.13 18.34 -31.32
C LYS A 115 20.85 17.86 -32.02
N SER A 116 20.96 17.34 -33.24
CA SER A 116 19.86 16.82 -34.06
C SER A 116 19.93 15.30 -34.20
N SER A 117 20.72 14.63 -33.35
CA SER A 117 20.89 13.19 -33.43
C SER A 117 19.63 12.47 -32.95
N ALA A 118 19.32 11.33 -33.57
CA ALA A 118 18.23 10.47 -33.13
C ALA A 118 18.37 10.06 -31.66
N SER A 119 19.60 9.99 -31.14
CA SER A 119 19.89 9.66 -29.74
C SER A 119 19.43 10.74 -28.76
N VAL A 120 19.58 12.03 -29.10
CA VAL A 120 19.06 13.14 -28.27
C VAL A 120 17.53 13.09 -28.22
N HIS A 121 16.88 12.98 -29.38
CA HIS A 121 15.41 12.88 -29.45
C HIS A 121 14.87 11.60 -28.78
N HIS A 122 15.61 10.49 -28.86
CA HIS A 122 15.25 9.26 -28.16
C HIS A 122 15.32 9.45 -26.64
N LEU A 123 16.38 10.06 -26.11
CA LEU A 123 16.51 10.37 -24.69
C LEU A 123 15.41 11.31 -24.21
N GLU A 124 15.10 12.38 -24.96
CA GLU A 124 13.98 13.28 -24.65
C GLU A 124 12.65 12.51 -24.53
N LYS A 125 12.37 11.64 -25.51
CA LYS A 125 11.15 10.80 -25.50
C LYS A 125 11.11 9.82 -24.33
N GLU A 126 12.24 9.19 -24.00
CA GLU A 126 12.33 8.30 -22.83
C GLU A 126 12.12 9.07 -21.52
N MET A 127 12.68 10.28 -21.40
CA MET A 127 12.45 11.16 -20.26
C MET A 127 10.96 11.53 -20.12
N ASP A 128 10.30 11.86 -21.23
CA ASP A 128 8.86 12.15 -21.24
C ASP A 128 8.03 10.92 -20.87
N ASN A 129 8.37 9.74 -21.37
CA ASN A 129 7.71 8.49 -20.99
C ASN A 129 7.84 8.21 -19.49
N VAL A 130 9.04 8.37 -18.93
CA VAL A 130 9.30 8.20 -17.49
C VAL A 130 8.50 9.22 -16.67
N LYS A 131 8.44 10.48 -17.13
CA LYS A 131 7.65 11.53 -16.49
C LYS A 131 6.15 11.21 -16.46
N GLU A 132 5.59 10.75 -17.57
CA GLU A 132 4.17 10.36 -17.63
C GLU A 132 3.85 9.11 -16.82
N ASN A 133 4.79 8.15 -16.77
CA ASN A 133 4.71 7.01 -15.86
C ASN A 133 4.64 7.47 -14.39
N PHE A 134 5.50 8.39 -13.96
CA PHE A 134 5.47 8.93 -12.60
C PHE A 134 4.15 9.65 -12.31
N LYS A 135 3.64 10.47 -13.23
CA LYS A 135 2.31 11.12 -13.06
C LYS A 135 1.20 10.10 -12.88
N THR A 136 1.22 9.02 -13.65
CA THR A 136 0.22 7.94 -13.57
C THR A 136 0.30 7.20 -12.24
N MET A 137 1.52 6.91 -11.76
CA MET A 137 1.71 6.32 -10.43
C MET A 137 1.23 7.25 -9.31
N ILE A 138 1.57 8.55 -9.38
CA ILE A 138 1.13 9.55 -8.40
C ILE A 138 -0.39 9.60 -8.35
N LYS A 139 -1.06 9.70 -9.50
CA LYS A 139 -2.52 9.69 -9.57
C LYS A 139 -3.11 8.42 -8.95
N TYR A 140 -2.58 7.26 -9.30
CA TYR A 140 -3.02 5.98 -8.73
C TYR A 140 -2.87 5.92 -7.21
N LEU A 141 -1.76 6.44 -6.66
CA LEU A 141 -1.54 6.48 -5.22
C LEU A 141 -2.53 7.44 -4.52
N ILE A 142 -2.82 8.59 -5.13
CA ILE A 142 -3.83 9.53 -4.64
C ILE A 142 -5.22 8.88 -4.62
N ASP A 143 -5.63 8.25 -5.73
CA ASP A 143 -6.94 7.57 -5.83
C ASP A 143 -7.04 6.43 -4.80
N ARG A 144 -5.96 5.67 -4.58
CA ARG A 144 -5.89 4.64 -3.55
C ARG A 144 -6.05 5.18 -2.14
N LEU A 145 -5.40 6.32 -1.83
CA LEU A 145 -5.56 6.97 -0.53
C LEU A 145 -7.01 7.41 -0.32
N SER A 146 -7.65 7.96 -1.35
CA SER A 146 -9.07 8.32 -1.30
C SER A 146 -9.95 7.10 -1.00
N ILE A 147 -9.81 6.02 -1.75
CA ILE A 147 -10.58 4.78 -1.54
C ILE A 147 -10.34 4.22 -0.13
N SER A 148 -9.09 4.24 0.35
CA SER A 148 -8.76 3.78 1.71
C SER A 148 -9.44 4.64 2.77
N ASN A 149 -9.55 5.96 2.55
CA ASN A 149 -10.24 6.85 3.46
C ASN A 149 -11.75 6.61 3.44
N ASP A 150 -12.35 6.38 2.27
CA ASP A 150 -13.77 6.03 2.15
C ASP A 150 -14.10 4.72 2.85
N GLN A 151 -13.22 3.71 2.73
CA GLN A 151 -13.35 2.45 3.46
C GLN A 151 -13.29 2.63 4.97
N LYS A 152 -12.38 3.49 5.46
CA LYS A 152 -12.31 3.86 6.88
C LYS A 152 -13.62 4.52 7.34
N ILE A 153 -14.14 5.50 6.58
CA ILE A 153 -15.39 6.20 6.91
C ILE A 153 -16.57 5.22 6.96
N LYS A 154 -16.69 4.32 5.96
CA LYS A 154 -17.73 3.28 5.94
C LYS A 154 -17.63 2.35 7.14
N GLY A 155 -16.43 1.87 7.46
CA GLY A 155 -16.22 1.01 8.64
C GLY A 155 -16.60 1.71 9.95
N LEU A 156 -16.27 3.00 10.10
CA LEU A 156 -16.69 3.79 11.26
C LEU A 156 -18.21 3.92 11.35
N TYR A 157 -18.88 4.18 10.23
CA TYR A 157 -20.34 4.27 10.16
C TYR A 157 -21.00 2.94 10.54
N GLU A 158 -20.50 1.81 10.02
CA GLU A 158 -21.01 0.48 10.34
C GLU A 158 -20.89 0.16 11.84
N ILE A 159 -19.72 0.43 12.45
CA ILE A 159 -19.50 0.25 13.89
C ILE A 159 -20.51 1.06 14.71
N GLN A 160 -20.69 2.35 14.37
CA GLN A 160 -21.62 3.23 15.06
C GLN A 160 -23.07 2.77 14.87
N SER A 161 -23.45 2.38 13.64
CA SER A 161 -24.79 1.91 13.33
C SER A 161 -25.15 0.65 14.12
N VAL A 162 -24.25 -0.34 14.18
CA VAL A 162 -24.47 -1.56 14.97
C VAL A 162 -24.61 -1.21 16.45
N ARG A 163 -23.78 -0.31 16.99
CA ARG A 163 -23.90 0.13 18.38
C ARG A 163 -25.26 0.76 18.66
N SER A 164 -25.71 1.69 17.82
CA SER A 164 -27.01 2.35 17.97
C SER A 164 -28.17 1.37 17.89
N GLN A 165 -28.09 0.35 17.04
CA GLN A 165 -29.12 -0.70 16.96
C GLN A 165 -29.17 -1.54 18.25
N ILE A 166 -28.03 -1.91 18.82
CA ILE A 166 -27.95 -2.62 20.10
C ILE A 166 -28.56 -1.77 21.23
N ASP A 167 -28.17 -0.51 21.32
CA ASP A 167 -28.68 0.41 22.36
C ASP A 167 -30.20 0.59 22.23
N ALA A 168 -30.71 0.80 21.02
CA ALA A 168 -32.15 0.92 20.78
C ALA A 168 -32.92 -0.36 21.14
N PHE A 169 -32.34 -1.53 20.87
CA PHE A 169 -32.96 -2.81 21.23
C PHE A 169 -33.01 -3.00 22.75
N LEU A 170 -31.91 -2.73 23.46
CA LEU A 170 -31.84 -2.84 24.92
C LEU A 170 -32.79 -1.86 25.61
N ASN A 171 -32.83 -0.60 25.16
CA ASN A 171 -33.78 0.40 25.67
C ASN A 171 -35.24 -0.05 25.49
N LYS A 172 -35.56 -0.70 24.37
CA LYS A 172 -36.90 -1.24 24.13
C LYS A 172 -37.24 -2.38 25.09
N LEU A 173 -36.30 -3.28 25.35
CA LEU A 173 -36.51 -4.37 26.31
C LEU A 173 -36.69 -3.84 27.75
N GLU A 174 -35.90 -2.84 28.13
CA GLU A 174 -36.01 -2.14 29.41
C GLU A 174 -37.37 -1.47 29.55
N GLN A 175 -37.80 -0.69 28.54
CA GLN A 175 -39.09 -0.01 28.60
C GLN A 175 -40.25 -1.00 28.71
N ASN A 176 -40.21 -2.12 27.99
CA ASN A 176 -41.27 -3.13 28.06
C ASN A 176 -41.43 -3.72 29.47
N ILE A 177 -40.33 -4.02 30.18
CA ILE A 177 -40.43 -4.60 31.53
C ILE A 177 -40.84 -3.55 32.57
N ILE A 178 -40.43 -2.29 32.38
CA ILE A 178 -40.91 -1.16 33.21
C ILE A 178 -42.41 -0.96 33.02
N ASP A 179 -42.89 -0.93 31.77
CA ASP A 179 -44.30 -0.74 31.46
C ASP A 179 -45.17 -1.86 32.06
N ASP A 180 -44.71 -3.12 31.97
CA ASP A 180 -45.44 -4.24 32.60
C ASP A 180 -45.42 -4.14 34.13
N LEU A 181 -44.29 -3.76 34.73
CA LEU A 181 -44.19 -3.55 36.18
C LEU A 181 -45.16 -2.46 36.65
N GLU A 182 -45.17 -1.31 35.98
CA GLU A 182 -46.09 -0.21 36.27
C GLU A 182 -47.56 -0.62 36.09
N PHE A 183 -47.85 -1.39 35.04
CA PHE A 183 -49.18 -1.92 34.79
C PHE A 183 -49.64 -2.86 35.91
N GLN A 184 -48.82 -3.85 36.31
CA GLN A 184 -49.17 -4.76 37.41
C GLN A 184 -49.30 -4.01 38.73
N HIS A 185 -48.41 -3.06 39.01
CA HIS A 185 -48.46 -2.24 40.21
C HIS A 185 -49.73 -1.40 40.27
N SER A 186 -50.12 -0.75 39.17
CA SER A 186 -51.36 0.04 39.11
C SER A 186 -52.61 -0.83 39.31
N LYS A 187 -52.62 -2.04 38.76
CA LYS A 187 -53.70 -3.02 38.93
C LYS A 187 -53.81 -3.49 40.38
N LEU A 188 -52.68 -3.75 41.04
CA LEU A 188 -52.66 -4.10 42.46
C LEU A 188 -53.14 -2.93 43.32
N THR A 189 -52.59 -1.74 43.09
CA THR A 189 -52.92 -0.50 43.81
C THR A 189 -54.40 -0.17 43.72
N SER A 190 -54.99 -0.24 42.52
CA SER A 190 -56.41 0.04 42.31
C SER A 190 -57.32 -0.93 43.07
N LYS A 191 -57.01 -2.24 43.06
CA LYS A 191 -57.76 -3.24 43.84
C LYS A 191 -57.66 -2.98 45.33
N THR A 192 -56.46 -2.71 45.84
CA THR A 192 -56.24 -2.42 47.26
C THR A 192 -56.96 -1.14 47.68
N ASN A 193 -56.93 -0.09 46.87
CA ASN A 193 -57.64 1.16 47.14
C ASN A 193 -59.16 0.96 47.20
N ILE A 194 -59.73 0.16 46.30
CA ILE A 194 -61.17 -0.16 46.33
C ILE A 194 -61.53 -0.86 47.64
N LEU A 195 -60.75 -1.87 48.05
CA LEU A 195 -60.99 -2.58 49.31
C LEU A 195 -60.84 -1.64 50.53
N LEU A 196 -59.84 -0.76 50.52
CA LEU A 196 -59.61 0.22 51.59
C LEU A 196 -60.79 1.19 51.72
N ILE A 197 -61.33 1.69 50.60
CA ILE A 197 -62.55 2.54 50.60
C ILE A 197 -63.74 1.77 51.18
N GLN A 198 -63.94 0.51 50.78
CA GLN A 198 -65.04 -0.32 51.29
C GLN A 198 -64.93 -0.54 52.81
N LEU A 199 -63.73 -0.82 53.32
CA LEU A 199 -63.48 -1.00 54.74
C LEU A 199 -63.70 0.28 55.55
N HIS A 200 -63.26 1.43 55.03
CA HIS A 200 -63.55 2.73 55.65
C HIS A 200 -65.05 2.99 55.74
N GLN A 201 -65.80 2.75 54.66
CA GLN A 201 -67.26 2.93 54.66
C GLN A 201 -67.96 2.02 55.69
N GLN A 202 -67.52 0.77 55.85
CA GLN A 202 -68.08 -0.12 56.87
C GLN A 202 -67.74 0.37 58.29
N THR A 203 -66.51 0.85 58.48
CA THR A 203 -66.04 1.40 59.76
C THR A 203 -66.87 2.64 60.17
N GLU A 204 -67.13 3.55 59.22
CA GLU A 204 -67.99 4.72 59.47
C GLU A 204 -69.43 4.34 59.84
N LYS A 205 -70.03 3.38 59.12
CA LYS A 205 -71.39 2.88 59.42
C LYS A 205 -71.47 2.32 60.84
N ILE A 206 -70.50 1.50 61.26
CA ILE A 206 -70.47 0.94 62.62
C ILE A 206 -70.25 2.04 63.65
N SER A 207 -69.40 3.02 63.37
CA SER A 207 -69.15 4.15 64.27
C SER A 207 -70.40 5.02 64.46
N GLN A 208 -71.17 5.24 63.39
CA GLN A 208 -72.47 5.92 63.45
C GLN A 208 -73.49 5.14 64.28
N LEU A 209 -73.57 3.82 64.10
CA LEU A 209 -74.44 2.96 64.90
C LEU A 209 -74.05 2.95 66.38
N GLN A 210 -72.76 2.94 66.70
CA GLN A 210 -72.28 3.07 68.09
C GLN A 210 -72.71 4.41 68.72
N ASN A 211 -72.61 5.51 67.98
CA ASN A 211 -73.08 6.83 68.43
C ASN A 211 -74.61 6.93 68.56
N GLN A 212 -75.36 6.21 67.74
CA GLN A 212 -76.82 6.11 67.88
C GLN A 212 -77.19 5.25 69.09
N PHE A 213 -76.51 4.13 69.28
CA PHE A 213 -76.72 3.22 70.39
C PHE A 213 -76.56 3.91 71.74
N SER A 214 -75.51 4.72 71.91
CA SER A 214 -75.27 5.48 73.15
C SER A 214 -76.42 6.43 73.48
N LYS A 215 -76.99 7.10 72.48
CA LYS A 215 -78.18 7.96 72.66
C LYS A 215 -79.43 7.16 73.01
N ILE A 216 -79.63 6.01 72.36
CA ILE A 216 -80.78 5.13 72.62
C ILE A 216 -80.73 4.63 74.06
N THR A 217 -79.56 4.18 74.54
CA THR A 217 -79.41 3.72 75.92
C THR A 217 -79.62 4.82 76.97
N GLN A 218 -79.47 6.09 76.59
CA GLN A 218 -79.62 7.22 77.50
C GLN A 218 -81.04 7.79 77.56
N TYR A 219 -81.80 7.74 76.45
CA TYR A 219 -83.06 8.49 76.31
C TYR A 219 -84.28 7.68 75.83
N ALA A 220 -84.10 6.46 75.32
CA ALA A 220 -85.20 5.69 74.70
C ALA A 220 -86.06 4.93 75.73
N THR A 221 -87.32 4.66 75.36
CA THR A 221 -88.19 3.75 76.16
C THR A 221 -87.78 2.29 75.96
N GLU A 222 -88.21 1.39 76.86
CA GLU A 222 -87.87 -0.04 76.80
C GLU A 222 -88.25 -0.69 75.45
N LEU A 223 -89.42 -0.34 74.91
CA LEU A 223 -89.87 -0.85 73.61
C LEU A 223 -89.02 -0.32 72.45
N GLN A 224 -88.69 0.98 72.46
CA GLN A 224 -87.81 1.58 71.44
C GLN A 224 -86.41 0.98 71.51
N MET A 225 -85.88 0.77 72.71
CA MET A 225 -84.59 0.14 72.94
C MET A 225 -84.56 -1.30 72.43
N TYR A 226 -85.61 -2.10 72.70
CA TYR A 226 -85.71 -3.47 72.21
C TYR A 226 -85.72 -3.57 70.68
N VAL A 227 -86.50 -2.71 69.99
CA VAL A 227 -86.58 -2.72 68.52
C VAL A 227 -85.26 -2.28 67.90
N SER A 228 -84.65 -1.19 68.39
CA SER A 228 -83.39 -0.70 67.86
C SER A 228 -82.21 -1.64 68.13
N LEU A 229 -82.19 -2.31 69.29
CA LEU A 229 -81.19 -3.33 69.61
C LEU A 229 -81.15 -4.44 68.55
N ARG A 230 -82.31 -4.97 68.16
CA ARG A 230 -82.40 -6.02 67.14
C ARG A 230 -81.86 -5.58 65.78
N GLU A 231 -82.08 -4.33 65.40
CA GLU A 231 -81.60 -3.79 64.12
C GLU A 231 -80.09 -3.55 64.14
N ILE A 232 -79.55 -3.05 65.26
CA ILE A 232 -78.11 -2.87 65.48
C ILE A 232 -77.40 -4.22 65.53
N GLU A 233 -77.93 -5.21 66.27
CA GLU A 233 -77.41 -6.59 66.31
C GLU A 233 -77.34 -7.20 64.92
N LYS A 234 -78.41 -7.07 64.13
CA LYS A 234 -78.46 -7.57 62.76
C LYS A 234 -77.39 -6.92 61.87
N THR A 235 -77.21 -5.61 61.98
CA THR A 235 -76.24 -4.88 61.16
C THR A 235 -74.80 -5.19 61.58
N THR A 236 -74.55 -5.28 62.88
CA THR A 236 -73.24 -5.65 63.44
C THR A 236 -72.87 -7.08 63.06
N SER A 237 -73.84 -8.02 63.11
CA SER A 237 -73.64 -9.40 62.68
C SER A 237 -73.28 -9.51 61.20
N LYS A 238 -73.93 -8.71 60.34
CA LYS A 238 -73.58 -8.64 58.91
C LYS A 238 -72.17 -8.11 58.67
N ALA A 239 -71.74 -7.09 59.43
CA ALA A 239 -70.37 -6.56 59.33
C ALA A 239 -69.34 -7.59 59.81
N ALA A 240 -69.62 -8.32 60.90
CA ALA A 240 -68.77 -9.41 61.38
C ALA A 240 -68.66 -10.54 60.34
N GLN A 241 -69.77 -10.93 59.71
CA GLN A 241 -69.76 -11.91 58.63
C GLN A 241 -68.91 -11.43 57.44
N TYR A 242 -69.04 -10.17 57.04
CA TYR A 242 -68.22 -9.59 55.97
C TYR A 242 -66.71 -9.64 56.30
N ILE A 243 -66.31 -9.43 57.56
CA ILE A 243 -64.90 -9.58 57.98
C ILE A 243 -64.44 -11.03 57.83
N GLU A 244 -65.25 -11.99 58.26
CA GLU A 244 -64.94 -13.42 58.08
C GLU A 244 -64.88 -13.81 56.59
N ASP A 245 -65.79 -13.31 55.77
CA ASP A 245 -65.78 -13.55 54.32
C ASP A 245 -64.50 -13.00 53.67
N LEU A 246 -64.03 -11.82 54.10
CA LEU A 246 -62.77 -11.23 53.63
C LEU A 246 -61.54 -12.00 54.11
N LYS A 247 -61.56 -12.51 55.34
CA LYS A 247 -60.47 -13.28 55.95
C LYS A 247 -60.30 -14.66 55.31
N ASN A 248 -61.42 -15.29 54.97
CA ASN A 248 -61.42 -16.62 54.34
C ASN A 248 -61.19 -16.57 52.82
N GLY A 249 -61.11 -15.37 52.23
CA GLY A 249 -60.74 -15.18 50.82
C GLY A 249 -59.37 -14.51 50.64
N ASP A 250 -58.91 -14.45 49.40
CA ASP A 250 -57.56 -13.99 49.02
C ASP A 250 -57.39 -12.44 49.03
N ASN A 251 -58.24 -11.73 49.77
CA ASN A 251 -58.31 -10.27 49.79
C ASN A 251 -57.28 -9.63 50.72
N PHE A 252 -56.88 -10.35 51.78
CA PHE A 252 -55.84 -9.91 52.73
C PHE A 252 -54.48 -10.55 52.50
N ASP A 253 -54.36 -11.45 51.52
CA ASP A 253 -53.06 -12.03 51.16
C ASP A 253 -52.08 -10.92 50.77
N GLU A 254 -50.88 -10.98 51.35
CA GLU A 254 -49.79 -10.09 50.98
C GLU A 254 -49.35 -10.42 49.55
N LYS A 255 -49.58 -9.49 48.62
CA LYS A 255 -49.20 -9.63 47.21
C LYS A 255 -48.00 -8.75 46.93
N CYS A 256 -46.85 -9.37 46.71
CA CYS A 256 -45.62 -8.69 46.33
C CYS A 256 -45.34 -8.86 44.82
N LEU A 257 -44.74 -7.83 44.22
CA LEU A 257 -44.22 -7.92 42.85
C LEU A 257 -42.77 -8.39 42.91
N GLU A 258 -42.48 -9.52 42.28
CA GLU A 258 -41.13 -10.04 42.13
C GLU A 258 -40.66 -9.79 40.69
N VAL A 259 -39.55 -9.07 40.54
CA VAL A 259 -38.95 -8.78 39.24
C VAL A 259 -37.74 -9.69 39.04
N THR A 260 -37.79 -10.54 38.01
CA THR A 260 -36.67 -11.38 37.61
C THR A 260 -36.08 -10.87 36.31
N ILE A 261 -34.78 -10.55 36.32
CA ILE A 261 -34.05 -10.14 35.12
C ILE A 261 -33.58 -11.39 34.37
N SER A 262 -33.82 -11.42 33.06
CA SER A 262 -33.41 -12.51 32.17
C SER A 262 -31.91 -12.81 32.26
N SER A 263 -31.58 -14.09 32.38
CA SER A 263 -30.20 -14.59 32.46
C SER A 263 -29.41 -14.39 31.16
N GLU A 264 -30.12 -14.28 30.03
CA GLU A 264 -29.60 -14.04 28.69
C GLU A 264 -28.97 -12.65 28.56
N LEU A 265 -29.49 -11.64 29.28
CA LEU A 265 -28.83 -10.32 29.35
C LEU A 265 -27.49 -10.40 30.10
N GLN A 266 -27.39 -11.28 31.09
CA GLN A 266 -26.15 -11.47 31.85
C GLN A 266 -25.09 -12.23 31.03
N SER A 267 -25.50 -13.14 30.14
CA SER A 267 -24.57 -13.86 29.27
C SER A 267 -23.98 -12.94 28.18
N ILE A 268 -24.77 -12.02 27.62
CA ILE A 268 -24.26 -11.03 26.65
C ILE A 268 -23.06 -10.25 27.20
N LEU A 269 -23.10 -9.84 28.48
CA LEU A 269 -22.01 -9.12 29.14
C LEU A 269 -20.73 -9.97 29.34
N LYS A 270 -20.85 -11.29 29.35
CA LYS A 270 -19.72 -12.23 29.53
C LYS A 270 -19.16 -12.73 28.19
N ASP A 271 -20.04 -12.96 27.22
CA ASP A 271 -19.71 -13.67 25.99
C ASP A 271 -19.18 -12.73 24.90
N VAL A 272 -19.62 -11.47 24.88
CA VAL A 272 -19.18 -10.50 23.86
C VAL A 272 -17.89 -9.80 24.31
N LYS A 273 -16.75 -10.22 23.74
CA LYS A 273 -15.41 -9.69 24.07
C LYS A 273 -14.87 -8.65 23.09
N SER A 274 -15.42 -8.59 21.88
CA SER A 274 -14.94 -7.69 20.83
C SER A 274 -16.06 -7.32 19.88
N PHE A 275 -16.03 -6.09 19.35
CA PHE A 275 -16.95 -5.64 18.29
C PHE A 275 -16.62 -6.22 16.92
N GLY A 276 -15.38 -6.63 16.69
CA GLY A 276 -14.93 -7.21 15.43
C GLY A 276 -13.43 -7.08 15.24
N ASP A 277 -12.94 -7.57 14.09
CA ASP A 277 -11.53 -7.57 13.73
C ASP A 277 -11.27 -6.67 12.51
N ILE A 278 -10.20 -5.87 12.58
CA ILE A 278 -9.73 -5.08 11.45
C ILE A 278 -8.59 -5.84 10.77
N LYS A 279 -8.75 -6.17 9.48
CA LYS A 279 -7.73 -6.86 8.68
C LYS A 279 -7.38 -6.06 7.43
N THR A 280 -6.09 -5.94 7.15
CA THR A 280 -5.59 -5.34 5.90
C THR A 280 -5.50 -6.40 4.81
N LYS A 281 -5.99 -6.08 3.61
CA LYS A 281 -5.86 -6.94 2.42
C LYS A 281 -4.96 -6.23 1.41
N SER A 282 -3.81 -6.83 1.11
CA SER A 282 -2.95 -6.38 0.01
C SER A 282 -3.47 -6.96 -1.31
N ARG A 283 -3.60 -6.11 -2.33
CA ARG A 283 -3.83 -6.54 -3.72
C ARG A 283 -2.63 -6.14 -4.56
N PRO A 284 -2.24 -6.95 -5.56
CA PRO A 284 -1.19 -6.57 -6.50
C PRO A 284 -1.58 -5.28 -7.23
N TYR A 285 -0.58 -4.45 -7.56
CA TYR A 285 -0.82 -3.23 -8.33
C TYR A 285 -1.30 -3.61 -9.73
N THR A 286 -2.30 -2.88 -10.25
CA THR A 286 -2.90 -3.14 -11.57
C THR A 286 -2.50 -2.12 -12.63
N ILE A 287 -1.75 -1.09 -12.26
CA ILE A 287 -1.30 -0.08 -13.22
C ILE A 287 -0.24 -0.65 -14.16
N GLN A 288 -0.47 -0.48 -15.45
CA GLN A 288 0.48 -0.82 -16.50
C GLN A 288 1.40 0.39 -16.71
N VAL A 289 2.64 0.27 -16.23
CA VAL A 289 3.67 1.27 -16.43
C VAL A 289 4.50 0.85 -17.64
N LYS A 290 4.74 1.76 -18.58
CA LYS A 290 5.59 1.45 -19.74
C LYS A 290 7.03 1.33 -19.25
N ALA A 291 7.57 0.13 -19.17
CA ALA A 291 9.00 -0.05 -18.88
C ALA A 291 9.81 0.60 -20.02
N GLY A 292 10.68 1.55 -19.68
CA GLY A 292 11.67 2.05 -20.64
C GLY A 292 12.52 0.89 -21.14
N ARG A 293 12.89 0.89 -22.42
CA ARG A 293 13.79 -0.16 -22.93
C ARG A 293 15.14 -0.02 -22.25
N LYS A 294 15.78 -1.13 -21.89
CA LYS A 294 17.18 -1.15 -21.41
C LYS A 294 18.20 -0.93 -22.53
N ASP A 295 17.78 -0.37 -23.66
CA ASP A 295 18.68 -0.07 -24.75
C ASP A 295 19.53 1.11 -24.26
N GLN A 296 20.78 0.82 -23.85
CA GLN A 296 21.78 1.86 -23.69
C GLN A 296 21.75 2.69 -24.98
N ALA A 297 21.78 4.02 -24.87
CA ALA A 297 21.96 4.86 -26.03
C ALA A 297 23.25 4.41 -26.72
N GLN A 298 23.13 3.62 -27.79
CA GLN A 298 24.26 3.19 -28.59
C GLN A 298 24.72 4.42 -29.36
N PHE A 299 25.55 5.23 -28.71
CA PHE A 299 26.27 6.29 -29.37
C PHE A 299 27.29 5.60 -30.28
N LEU A 300 27.02 5.62 -31.58
CA LEU A 300 27.86 5.07 -32.65
C LEU A 300 27.72 3.55 -32.89
N VAL A 301 26.65 3.16 -33.57
CA VAL A 301 26.81 2.19 -34.67
C VAL A 301 26.56 2.98 -35.95
N PRO A 302 27.55 3.16 -36.85
CA PRO A 302 27.23 3.61 -38.21
C PRO A 302 26.17 2.64 -38.74
N ILE A 303 25.19 3.12 -39.50
CA ILE A 303 24.18 2.26 -40.15
C ILE A 303 24.96 1.13 -40.85
N ILE A 304 25.02 -0.05 -40.21
CA ILE A 304 25.59 -1.24 -40.85
C ILE A 304 24.58 -1.51 -41.95
N PRO A 305 24.97 -1.51 -43.24
CA PRO A 305 24.06 -1.93 -44.30
C PRO A 305 23.50 -3.28 -43.87
N ALA A 306 22.17 -3.38 -43.84
CA ALA A 306 21.42 -4.44 -43.19
C ALA A 306 22.17 -5.77 -43.31
N ILE A 307 22.65 -6.30 -42.19
CA ILE A 307 23.13 -7.68 -42.14
C ILE A 307 21.95 -8.49 -42.67
N GLU A 308 22.14 -9.12 -43.84
CA GLU A 308 21.17 -10.04 -44.39
C GLU A 308 20.71 -10.95 -43.26
N GLN A 309 19.41 -10.93 -42.98
CA GLN A 309 18.81 -11.72 -41.91
C GLN A 309 19.39 -13.13 -42.03
N ILE A 310 20.18 -13.53 -41.02
CA ILE A 310 20.59 -14.92 -40.89
C ILE A 310 19.28 -15.67 -40.73
N LYS A 311 18.79 -16.24 -41.83
CA LYS A 311 17.62 -17.12 -41.80
C LYS A 311 17.99 -18.22 -40.81
N PRO A 312 17.24 -18.42 -39.72
CA PRO A 312 17.52 -19.51 -38.81
C PRO A 312 17.49 -20.81 -39.63
N ALA A 313 18.64 -21.44 -39.77
CA ALA A 313 18.75 -22.75 -40.39
C ALA A 313 18.01 -23.72 -39.46
N MET A 314 16.80 -24.11 -39.86
CA MET A 314 15.86 -24.96 -39.11
C MET A 314 15.23 -24.33 -37.84
N GLN A 315 13.92 -24.08 -37.93
CA GLN A 315 13.02 -24.18 -36.79
C GLN A 315 12.39 -25.58 -36.83
N ARG A 316 12.82 -26.48 -35.95
CA ARG A 316 12.14 -27.77 -35.76
C ARG A 316 11.26 -27.65 -34.51
N PRO A 317 9.93 -27.57 -34.63
CA PRO A 317 9.06 -27.58 -33.45
C PRO A 317 9.20 -28.93 -32.76
N LEU A 318 9.83 -28.95 -31.59
CA LEU A 318 9.91 -30.12 -30.73
C LEU A 318 8.76 -30.04 -29.72
N THR A 319 7.77 -30.91 -29.90
CA THR A 319 6.73 -31.12 -28.90
C THR A 319 7.24 -32.15 -27.91
N ILE A 320 7.67 -31.70 -26.74
CA ILE A 320 8.06 -32.59 -25.64
C ILE A 320 6.78 -32.96 -24.89
N PRO A 321 6.31 -34.21 -24.91
CA PRO A 321 5.19 -34.64 -24.08
C PRO A 321 5.67 -34.72 -22.62
N VAL A 322 5.63 -33.58 -21.90
CA VAL A 322 5.93 -33.55 -20.47
C VAL A 322 4.68 -34.04 -19.73
N ASN A 323 4.57 -35.35 -19.51
CA ASN A 323 3.49 -35.93 -18.70
C ASN A 323 3.81 -35.82 -17.20
N MET A 324 4.19 -34.62 -16.73
CA MET A 324 4.52 -34.38 -15.33
C MET A 324 4.00 -32.99 -14.92
N ASN A 325 3.39 -32.90 -13.73
CA ASN A 325 2.79 -31.69 -13.15
C ASN A 325 3.84 -30.61 -12.80
N TYR A 326 4.57 -30.05 -13.78
CA TYR A 326 5.60 -29.03 -13.55
C TYR A 326 5.31 -27.74 -14.31
N GLU A 327 5.39 -26.61 -13.61
CA GLU A 327 5.01 -25.30 -14.15
C GLU A 327 6.16 -24.54 -14.85
N TYR A 328 7.45 -24.91 -14.69
CA TYR A 328 8.57 -24.09 -15.18
C TYR A 328 9.81 -24.87 -15.67
N MET A 329 10.22 -24.60 -16.92
CA MET A 329 11.52 -24.96 -17.50
C MET A 329 12.45 -23.74 -17.48
N PHE A 330 13.63 -23.85 -16.86
CA PHE A 330 14.52 -22.69 -16.67
C PHE A 330 15.58 -22.55 -17.76
N ALA A 331 16.12 -23.66 -18.24
CA ALA A 331 17.14 -23.66 -19.29
C ALA A 331 17.12 -24.94 -20.12
N CYS A 332 17.55 -24.81 -21.37
CA CYS A 332 17.76 -25.93 -22.29
C CYS A 332 19.10 -25.78 -23.02
N ARG A 333 19.82 -26.88 -23.21
CA ARG A 333 21.05 -26.94 -24.01
C ARG A 333 21.09 -28.18 -24.88
N ILE A 334 21.58 -28.00 -26.11
CA ILE A 334 21.86 -29.09 -27.03
C ILE A 334 23.28 -29.59 -26.76
N LEU A 335 23.43 -30.89 -26.57
CA LEU A 335 24.73 -31.55 -26.45
C LEU A 335 25.30 -31.88 -27.83
N PRO A 336 26.64 -32.12 -27.94
CA PRO A 336 27.27 -32.47 -29.21
C PRO A 336 26.71 -33.73 -29.90
N ASP A 337 26.02 -34.62 -29.18
CA ASP A 337 25.35 -35.81 -29.71
C ASP A 337 23.88 -35.56 -30.08
N ASN A 338 23.48 -34.29 -30.22
CA ASN A 338 22.12 -33.83 -30.53
C ASN A 338 21.05 -34.22 -29.51
N THR A 339 21.44 -34.66 -28.30
CA THR A 339 20.52 -34.81 -27.18
C THR A 339 20.26 -33.46 -26.50
N TYR A 340 19.11 -33.31 -25.86
CA TYR A 340 18.77 -32.08 -25.13
C TYR A 340 18.88 -32.29 -23.63
N LEU A 341 19.52 -31.35 -22.96
CA LEU A 341 19.45 -31.21 -21.52
C LEU A 341 18.45 -30.13 -21.16
N VAL A 342 17.51 -30.50 -20.31
CA VAL A 342 16.50 -29.58 -19.78
C VAL A 342 16.69 -29.47 -18.28
N LEU A 343 16.81 -28.23 -17.83
CA LEU A 343 16.89 -27.88 -16.43
C LEU A 343 15.49 -27.58 -15.90
N ASN A 344 15.00 -28.45 -15.03
CA ASN A 344 13.74 -28.27 -14.32
C ASN A 344 14.04 -27.91 -12.87
N GLY A 345 13.39 -26.86 -12.36
CA GLY A 345 13.75 -26.31 -11.06
C GLY A 345 12.64 -25.48 -10.43
N ASP A 346 11.59 -26.10 -9.90
CA ASP A 346 10.69 -25.41 -8.98
C ASP A 346 11.11 -25.61 -7.50
N TYR A 347 10.28 -25.15 -6.56
CA TYR A 347 10.59 -25.25 -5.13
C TYR A 347 10.67 -26.71 -4.63
N TYR A 348 9.98 -27.63 -5.31
CA TYR A 348 9.79 -29.03 -4.92
C TYR A 348 10.59 -30.01 -5.79
N TYR A 349 10.90 -29.65 -7.04
CA TYR A 349 11.53 -30.53 -8.02
C TYR A 349 12.70 -29.82 -8.70
N LYS A 350 13.91 -30.24 -8.33
CA LYS A 350 15.18 -29.66 -8.77
C LYS A 350 16.00 -30.76 -9.41
N TYR A 351 16.00 -30.85 -10.74
CA TYR A 351 16.71 -31.91 -11.43
C TYR A 351 17.10 -31.53 -12.86
N LEU A 352 18.17 -32.16 -13.33
CA LEU A 352 18.61 -32.06 -14.72
C LEU A 352 18.10 -33.29 -15.47
N ALA A 353 17.33 -33.11 -16.54
CA ALA A 353 16.80 -34.20 -17.36
C ALA A 353 17.41 -34.23 -18.76
N LEU A 354 17.51 -35.43 -19.33
CA LEU A 354 18.02 -35.68 -20.66
C LEU A 354 16.88 -36.16 -21.57
N PHE A 355 16.83 -35.61 -22.77
CA PHE A 355 15.87 -35.92 -23.82
C PHE A 355 16.60 -36.31 -25.10
N SER A 356 15.99 -37.18 -25.91
CA SER A 356 16.49 -37.54 -27.24
C SER A 356 16.37 -36.35 -28.21
N ASN A 357 17.07 -36.45 -29.34
CA ASN A 357 16.96 -35.52 -30.47
C ASN A 357 15.51 -35.34 -31.02
N ASP A 358 14.61 -36.28 -30.73
CA ASP A 358 13.20 -36.25 -31.10
C ASP A 358 12.29 -35.78 -29.93
N GLY A 359 12.88 -35.30 -28.83
CA GLY A 359 12.15 -34.73 -27.70
C GLY A 359 11.56 -35.75 -26.73
N ILE A 360 11.95 -37.01 -26.83
CA ILE A 360 11.50 -38.08 -25.92
C ILE A 360 12.31 -37.99 -24.63
N PHE A 361 11.61 -37.96 -23.48
CA PHE A 361 12.26 -38.03 -22.17
C PHE A 361 13.05 -39.35 -22.05
N LEU A 362 14.35 -39.24 -21.80
CA LEU A 362 15.21 -40.40 -21.63
C LEU A 362 15.34 -40.75 -20.14
N ARG A 363 15.75 -39.79 -19.32
CA ARG A 363 15.94 -39.98 -17.86
C ARG A 363 16.22 -38.67 -17.13
N VAL A 364 16.11 -38.70 -15.81
CA VAL A 364 16.75 -37.73 -14.92
C VAL A 364 18.25 -38.06 -14.82
N VAL A 365 19.09 -37.05 -15.09
CA VAL A 365 20.55 -37.15 -15.01
C VAL A 365 21.01 -37.04 -13.56
N VAL A 366 20.55 -36.01 -12.84
CA VAL A 366 20.84 -35.79 -11.42
C VAL A 366 19.70 -35.01 -10.77
N ASN A 367 19.43 -35.28 -9.50
CA ASN A 367 18.72 -34.36 -8.63
C ASN A 367 19.69 -33.31 -8.11
N LEU A 368 19.24 -32.07 -8.05
CA LEU A 368 19.99 -30.92 -7.60
C LEU A 368 19.50 -30.53 -6.22
N ASP A 369 20.43 -30.23 -5.32
CA ASP A 369 20.09 -29.90 -3.93
C ASP A 369 19.52 -28.48 -3.79
N SER A 370 19.60 -27.68 -4.86
CA SER A 370 19.30 -26.25 -4.87
C SER A 370 18.69 -25.81 -6.20
N SER A 371 17.92 -24.72 -6.18
CA SER A 371 17.25 -24.20 -7.38
C SER A 371 18.28 -23.68 -8.38
N SER A 372 18.11 -24.07 -9.64
CA SER A 372 19.09 -23.85 -10.69
C SER A 372 18.53 -23.01 -11.83
N LEU A 373 19.30 -22.05 -12.32
CA LEU A 373 18.81 -21.05 -13.27
C LEU A 373 19.32 -21.25 -14.70
N ASP A 374 20.51 -21.81 -14.87
CA ASP A 374 21.09 -22.05 -16.19
C ASP A 374 21.99 -23.28 -16.20
N VAL A 375 22.17 -23.84 -17.40
CA VAL A 375 23.08 -24.94 -17.67
C VAL A 375 23.94 -24.60 -18.89
N CYS A 376 25.23 -24.87 -18.80
CA CYS A 376 26.17 -24.65 -19.89
C CYS A 376 26.99 -25.92 -20.16
N PHE A 377 27.24 -26.20 -21.44
CA PHE A 377 28.15 -27.27 -21.82
C PHE A 377 29.59 -26.88 -21.50
N VAL A 378 30.33 -27.80 -20.87
CA VAL A 378 31.74 -27.59 -20.55
C VAL A 378 32.61 -28.37 -21.54
N ARG A 379 32.71 -29.70 -21.37
CA ARG A 379 33.49 -30.60 -22.24
C ARG A 379 33.15 -32.07 -21.91
N ASN A 380 33.36 -33.01 -22.85
CA ASN A 380 33.24 -34.45 -22.62
C ASN A 380 31.92 -34.86 -21.94
N LYS A 381 30.78 -34.39 -22.46
CA LYS A 381 29.43 -34.61 -21.90
C LYS A 381 29.30 -34.25 -20.41
N THR A 382 30.08 -33.25 -20.00
CA THR A 382 30.00 -32.62 -18.68
C THR A 382 29.40 -31.24 -18.86
N VAL A 383 28.49 -30.88 -17.97
CA VAL A 383 27.81 -29.59 -17.95
C VAL A 383 28.01 -28.90 -16.62
N ALA A 384 28.00 -27.58 -16.64
CA ALA A 384 27.99 -26.74 -15.45
C ALA A 384 26.55 -26.26 -15.23
N VAL A 385 26.04 -26.48 -14.03
CA VAL A 385 24.69 -26.06 -13.62
C VAL A 385 24.85 -25.05 -12.49
N THR A 386 24.20 -23.90 -12.60
CA THR A 386 24.19 -22.91 -11.52
C THR A 386 23.28 -23.37 -10.40
N LEU A 387 23.73 -23.29 -9.14
CA LEU A 387 22.93 -23.55 -7.94
C LEU A 387 22.70 -22.20 -7.25
N GLY A 388 21.59 -21.54 -7.60
CA GLY A 388 21.36 -20.13 -7.31
C GLY A 388 21.21 -19.79 -5.83
N ILE A 389 20.64 -20.69 -5.02
CA ILE A 389 20.48 -20.44 -3.57
C ILE A 389 21.81 -20.64 -2.84
N ASP A 390 22.64 -21.57 -3.33
CA ASP A 390 23.88 -21.96 -2.65
C ASP A 390 25.08 -21.13 -3.13
N ASN A 391 24.89 -20.24 -4.11
CA ASN A 391 25.96 -19.50 -4.81
C ASN A 391 27.09 -20.40 -5.33
N GLN A 392 26.75 -21.61 -5.80
CA GLN A 392 27.71 -22.61 -6.26
C GLN A 392 27.46 -23.02 -7.71
N ILE A 393 28.45 -23.66 -8.33
CA ILE A 393 28.32 -24.31 -9.64
C ILE A 393 28.51 -25.81 -9.48
N ALA A 394 27.49 -26.59 -9.84
CA ALA A 394 27.58 -28.04 -9.93
C ALA A 394 28.09 -28.46 -11.31
N VAL A 395 29.22 -29.16 -11.34
CA VAL A 395 29.75 -29.82 -12.53
C VAL A 395 29.16 -31.22 -12.60
N VAL A 396 28.30 -31.46 -13.57
CA VAL A 396 27.54 -32.72 -13.74
C VAL A 396 28.07 -33.49 -14.94
N ASN A 397 28.42 -34.76 -14.74
CA ASN A 397 28.71 -35.67 -15.86
C ASN A 397 27.43 -36.39 -16.27
N VAL A 398 27.00 -36.17 -17.50
CA VAL A 398 25.69 -36.59 -18.02
C VAL A 398 25.63 -38.09 -18.29
N GLU A 399 26.76 -38.72 -18.63
CA GLU A 399 26.82 -40.18 -18.85
C GLU A 399 26.84 -40.94 -17.53
N ARG A 400 27.58 -40.41 -16.54
CA ARG A 400 27.72 -41.03 -15.21
C ARG A 400 26.57 -40.70 -14.27
N ASN A 401 25.58 -39.91 -14.70
CA ASN A 401 24.42 -39.48 -13.92
C ASN A 401 24.79 -38.98 -12.51
N LYS A 402 25.85 -38.15 -12.41
CA LYS A 402 26.33 -37.68 -11.11
C LYS A 402 26.98 -36.30 -11.15
N ILE A 403 26.88 -35.59 -10.04
CA ILE A 403 27.65 -34.39 -9.75
C ILE A 403 29.10 -34.84 -9.49
N VAL A 404 30.03 -34.33 -10.28
CA VAL A 404 31.47 -34.64 -10.19
C VAL A 404 32.17 -33.70 -9.21
N LYS A 405 31.74 -32.44 -9.18
CA LYS A 405 32.32 -31.40 -8.32
C LYS A 405 31.29 -30.29 -8.11
N LYS A 406 31.30 -29.68 -6.93
CA LYS A 406 30.69 -28.36 -6.68
C LYS A 406 31.81 -27.34 -6.51
N ILE A 407 31.66 -26.18 -7.15
CA ILE A 407 32.62 -25.07 -7.15
C ILE A 407 31.98 -23.89 -6.43
#